data_AF-A0A3D5T0B7-F1
#
_entry.id   AF-A0A3D5T0B7-F1
#
_cell.length_a   1.000
_cell.length_b   1.000
_cell.length_c   1.000
_cell.angle_alpha   90.00
_cell.angle_beta   90.00
_cell.angle_gamma   90.00
#
_symmetry.space_group_name_H-M   'P 1'
#
loop_
_entity.id
_entity.type
_entity.pdbx_description
1 polymer ?
#
loop_
_entity_poly.entity_id
_entity_poly.type
_entity_poly.pdbx_seq_one_letter_code
_entity_poly.pdbx_strand_id
1 'polypeptide(L)'
;MKRDIYQGLISWKKSDTRKPLILQGARQVGKTYILKEFGKNEYQDTAYFNFEEDPALNDFFKGKISPTKIIEKLSIYREKNILPGKTLIIFDEVQNSPETLTSLKYFQEEAGQYHIAAAGSLLGIRIGRYAPFPVGKVNFINLYPLSFGEYLDGVGKSGLRRLLQAAATPEPFDLAFHNELLENLRLYYFIGGMPEAIAQYKHDKDLSKVRTIQAEILAAYLMDISKHATKTEAIKIANIWNSMPGQLAKENKKFKFSEISENARARDYNESIQWLVQAGLIYKCFSIKAPKLPLRGYCEDNIFKLYLLDTGLLGAMLDLSQKTIVDGNRLFSEYNGAFTENYVAQELIANEHKALYYWTSDNSAEVDFVMPYSDEIFPLEVKAGMSKQKKSLAVFGARYGSRVLSMATLRNFKQDGKVCNYPLYAVSLFPKVHLPV
;
A
#
# COMPACT_ATOMS: atom_id res chain seq x y z
N MET A 1 2.21 -3.11 -17.39
CA MET A 1 2.26 -3.69 -16.03
C MET A 1 0.81 -3.78 -15.60
N LYS A 2 0.25 -4.98 -15.41
CA LYS A 2 -1.18 -5.10 -15.05
C LYS A 2 -1.38 -4.69 -13.60
N ARG A 3 -2.31 -3.78 -13.34
CA ARG A 3 -2.59 -3.24 -12.00
C ARG A 3 -4.07 -3.38 -11.65
N ASP A 4 -4.37 -3.72 -10.41
CA ASP A 4 -5.74 -3.97 -9.94
C ASP A 4 -6.53 -2.67 -9.82
N ILE A 5 -5.81 -1.59 -9.47
CA ILE A 5 -6.32 -0.21 -9.43
C ILE A 5 -6.97 0.23 -10.76
N TYR A 6 -6.64 -0.42 -11.88
CA TYR A 6 -7.19 -0.10 -13.19
C TYR A 6 -8.71 -0.20 -13.22
N GLN A 7 -9.30 -1.17 -12.50
CA GLN A 7 -10.76 -1.29 -12.38
C GLN A 7 -11.36 -0.11 -11.60
N GLY A 8 -10.64 0.40 -10.59
CA GLY A 8 -11.01 1.63 -9.90
C GLY A 8 -11.01 2.85 -10.82
N LEU A 9 -10.05 2.95 -11.74
CA LEU A 9 -10.00 4.01 -12.76
C LEU A 9 -11.14 3.91 -13.77
N ILE A 10 -11.49 2.70 -14.22
CA ILE A 10 -12.67 2.48 -15.08
C ILE A 10 -13.95 2.91 -14.34
N SER A 11 -14.09 2.50 -13.08
CA SER A 11 -15.27 2.83 -12.25
C SER A 11 -15.38 4.35 -12.05
N TRP A 12 -14.26 5.02 -11.80
CA TRP A 12 -14.20 6.47 -11.72
C TRP A 12 -14.63 7.16 -13.03
N LYS A 13 -14.14 6.69 -14.18
CA LYS A 13 -14.51 7.24 -15.50
C LYS A 13 -16.01 7.13 -15.77
N LYS A 14 -16.61 6.00 -15.41
CA LYS A 14 -18.04 5.67 -15.63
C LYS A 14 -18.99 6.34 -14.64
N SER A 15 -18.50 6.95 -13.55
CA SER A 15 -19.36 7.55 -12.54
C SER A 15 -20.04 8.83 -13.04
N ASP A 16 -21.36 8.94 -12.85
CA ASP A 16 -22.13 10.16 -13.14
C ASP A 16 -21.80 11.30 -12.16
N THR A 17 -21.24 10.98 -11.00
CA THR A 17 -20.81 11.94 -9.97
C THR A 17 -19.30 12.12 -9.95
N ARG A 18 -18.63 11.80 -11.06
CA ARG A 18 -17.17 11.89 -11.21
C ARG A 18 -16.67 13.29 -10.84
N LYS A 19 -15.65 13.31 -10.00
CA LYS A 19 -14.85 14.50 -9.67
C LYS A 19 -13.46 14.34 -10.26
N PRO A 20 -12.66 15.41 -10.41
CA PRO A 20 -11.24 15.27 -10.69
C PRO A 20 -10.59 14.28 -9.72
N LEU A 21 -9.81 13.36 -10.26
CA LEU A 21 -9.16 12.30 -9.50
C LEU A 21 -7.80 12.77 -9.01
N ILE A 22 -7.48 12.45 -7.76
CA ILE A 22 -6.11 12.50 -7.24
C ILE A 22 -5.65 11.07 -6.98
N LEU A 23 -4.68 10.63 -7.78
CA LEU A 23 -3.99 9.36 -7.59
C LEU A 23 -2.83 9.54 -6.61
N GLN A 24 -2.97 8.95 -5.43
CA GLN A 24 -2.03 9.06 -4.33
C GLN A 24 -1.19 7.78 -4.21
N GLY A 25 0.04 7.89 -3.73
CA GLY A 25 0.89 6.73 -3.48
C GLY A 25 2.33 7.14 -3.17
N ALA A 26 3.11 6.19 -2.64
CA ALA A 26 4.54 6.38 -2.42
C ALA A 26 5.26 6.67 -3.76
N ARG A 27 6.54 7.06 -3.69
CA ARG A 27 7.34 7.25 -4.90
C ARG A 27 7.69 5.92 -5.54
N GLN A 28 7.86 5.93 -6.85
CA GLN A 28 8.18 4.77 -7.68
C GLN A 28 7.16 3.61 -7.66
N VAL A 29 5.96 3.76 -7.09
CA VAL A 29 4.90 2.73 -7.17
C VAL A 29 4.16 2.69 -8.52
N GLY A 30 4.54 3.53 -9.49
CA GLY A 30 4.02 3.49 -10.87
C GLY A 30 2.82 4.38 -11.17
N LYS A 31 2.65 5.52 -10.47
CA LYS A 31 1.52 6.47 -10.65
C LYS A 31 1.42 7.02 -12.09
N THR A 32 2.50 7.61 -12.59
CA THR A 32 2.57 8.14 -13.96
C THR A 32 2.29 7.06 -15.00
N TYR A 33 2.88 5.87 -14.81
CA TYR A 33 2.71 4.74 -15.71
C TYR A 33 1.24 4.32 -15.83
N ILE A 34 0.55 4.09 -14.70
CA ILE A 34 -0.82 3.61 -14.73
C ILE A 34 -1.80 4.63 -15.29
N LEU A 35 -1.59 5.94 -15.05
CA LEU A 35 -2.42 6.98 -15.65
C LEU A 35 -2.21 7.10 -17.16
N LYS A 36 -0.96 7.01 -17.65
CA LYS A 36 -0.66 7.01 -19.09
C LYS A 36 -1.23 5.78 -19.79
N GLU A 37 -1.10 4.59 -19.18
CA GLU A 37 -1.68 3.34 -19.72
C GLU A 37 -3.21 3.42 -19.75
N PHE A 38 -3.83 3.94 -18.69
CA PHE A 38 -5.27 4.17 -18.65
C PHE A 38 -5.72 5.16 -19.73
N GLY A 39 -5.07 6.33 -19.84
CA GLY A 39 -5.34 7.31 -20.89
C GLY A 39 -5.26 6.73 -22.30
N LYS A 40 -4.21 5.96 -22.58
CA LYS A 40 -4.01 5.30 -23.88
C LYS A 40 -5.12 4.31 -24.25
N ASN A 41 -5.59 3.52 -23.29
CA ASN A 41 -6.52 2.43 -23.55
C ASN A 41 -7.99 2.89 -23.50
N GLU A 42 -8.28 3.93 -22.72
CA GLU A 42 -9.65 4.32 -22.37
C GLU A 42 -10.10 5.63 -23.00
N TYR A 43 -9.20 6.42 -23.59
CA TYR A 43 -9.51 7.71 -24.19
C TYR A 43 -9.02 7.77 -25.63
N GLN A 44 -9.64 8.64 -26.43
CA GLN A 44 -9.16 8.90 -27.79
C GLN A 44 -7.83 9.63 -27.78
N ASP A 45 -7.57 10.38 -26.70
CA ASP A 45 -6.37 11.18 -26.54
C ASP A 45 -6.03 11.39 -25.06
N THR A 46 -4.75 11.65 -24.78
CA THR A 46 -4.26 11.95 -23.42
C THR A 46 -3.44 13.24 -23.45
N ALA A 47 -3.88 14.26 -22.71
CA ALA A 47 -3.12 15.47 -22.42
C ALA A 47 -2.24 15.22 -21.20
N TYR A 48 -0.93 15.15 -21.35
CA TYR A 48 -0.01 14.94 -20.22
C TYR A 48 0.79 16.19 -19.94
N PHE A 49 0.73 16.68 -18.69
CA PHE A 49 1.41 17.88 -18.24
C PHE A 49 2.16 17.57 -16.94
N ASN A 50 3.48 17.75 -16.92
CA ASN A 50 4.33 17.50 -15.76
C ASN A 50 4.87 18.83 -15.21
N PHE A 51 4.47 19.18 -13.97
CA PHE A 51 4.81 20.46 -13.36
C PHE A 51 6.23 20.55 -12.78
N GLU A 52 6.93 19.42 -12.67
CA GLU A 52 8.36 19.41 -12.32
C GLU A 52 9.24 19.61 -13.56
N GLU A 53 8.91 18.91 -14.65
CA GLU A 53 9.64 19.02 -15.92
C GLU A 53 9.42 20.37 -16.62
N ASP A 54 8.21 20.92 -16.48
CA ASP A 54 7.82 22.16 -17.14
C ASP A 54 7.18 23.16 -16.16
N PRO A 55 8.01 23.96 -15.48
CA PRO A 55 7.54 24.96 -14.53
C PRO A 55 6.68 26.07 -15.16
N ALA A 56 6.74 26.28 -16.49
CA ALA A 56 5.97 27.33 -17.16
C ALA A 56 4.46 27.05 -17.12
N LEU A 57 4.07 25.78 -17.00
CA LEU A 57 2.67 25.37 -16.82
C LEU A 57 2.00 26.06 -15.63
N ASN A 58 2.75 26.40 -14.58
CA ASN A 58 2.23 27.08 -13.40
C ASN A 58 1.56 28.42 -13.73
N ASP A 59 2.07 29.14 -14.74
CA ASP A 59 1.54 30.44 -15.15
C ASP A 59 0.12 30.35 -15.73
N PHE A 60 -0.30 29.17 -16.19
CA PHE A 60 -1.65 28.98 -16.72
C PHE A 60 -2.71 29.03 -15.62
N PHE A 61 -2.33 28.72 -14.38
CA PHE A 61 -3.22 28.61 -13.22
C PHE A 61 -3.16 29.83 -12.29
N LYS A 62 -2.31 30.82 -12.57
CA LYS A 62 -2.22 32.06 -11.80
C LYS A 62 -3.40 33.00 -12.05
N GLY A 63 -3.77 33.78 -11.03
CA GLY A 63 -4.82 34.79 -11.09
C GLY A 63 -6.23 34.20 -10.93
N LYS A 64 -7.22 34.78 -11.63
CA LYS A 64 -8.61 34.29 -11.58
C LYS A 64 -8.72 32.94 -12.30
N ILE A 65 -8.94 31.88 -11.53
CA ILE A 65 -9.12 30.52 -12.04
C ILE A 65 -10.40 30.44 -12.87
N SER A 66 -10.26 30.06 -14.14
CA SER A 66 -11.35 29.81 -15.08
C SER A 66 -11.04 28.54 -15.86
N PRO A 67 -11.78 27.43 -15.63
CA PRO A 67 -11.52 26.15 -16.30
C PRO A 67 -11.45 26.27 -17.82
N THR A 68 -12.37 27.00 -18.45
CA THR A 68 -12.39 27.20 -19.91
C THR A 68 -11.10 27.83 -20.43
N LYS A 69 -10.64 28.92 -19.80
CA LYS A 69 -9.40 29.59 -20.18
C LYS A 69 -8.17 28.71 -19.95
N ILE A 70 -8.17 27.92 -18.87
CA ILE A 70 -7.09 26.97 -18.59
C ILE A 70 -7.04 25.90 -19.69
N ILE A 71 -8.18 25.33 -20.07
CA ILE A 71 -8.26 24.34 -21.16
C ILE A 71 -7.80 24.94 -22.49
N GLU A 72 -8.16 26.18 -22.80
CA GLU A 72 -7.68 26.89 -24.01
C GLU A 72 -6.17 27.04 -24.00
N LYS A 73 -5.59 27.57 -22.91
CA LYS A 73 -4.14 27.71 -22.75
C LYS A 73 -3.42 26.36 -22.89
N LEU A 74 -3.92 25.32 -22.21
CA LEU A 74 -3.35 23.97 -22.28
C LEU A 74 -3.46 23.36 -23.68
N SER A 75 -4.57 23.62 -24.40
CA SER A 75 -4.78 23.14 -25.77
C SER A 75 -3.82 23.82 -26.75
N ILE A 76 -3.61 25.13 -26.61
CA ILE A 76 -2.62 25.90 -27.39
C ILE A 76 -1.22 25.40 -27.08
N TYR A 77 -0.89 25.25 -25.79
CA TYR A 77 0.43 24.85 -25.35
C TYR A 77 0.85 23.47 -25.89
N ARG A 78 -0.08 22.51 -25.89
CA ARG A 78 0.16 21.17 -26.46
C ARG A 78 -0.10 21.06 -27.97
N GLU A 79 -0.45 22.17 -28.62
CA GLU A 79 -0.79 22.27 -30.05
C GLU A 79 -1.90 21.28 -30.50
N LYS A 80 -2.85 20.98 -29.61
CA LYS A 80 -3.93 20.02 -29.90
C LYS A 80 -5.14 20.28 -29.01
N ASN A 81 -6.35 20.21 -29.58
CA ASN A 81 -7.59 20.45 -28.81
C ASN A 81 -7.79 19.40 -27.72
N ILE A 82 -8.15 19.83 -26.50
CA ILE A 82 -8.62 18.95 -25.43
C ILE A 82 -10.14 18.84 -25.53
N LEU A 83 -10.65 17.63 -25.81
CA LEU A 83 -12.08 17.41 -26.05
C LEU A 83 -12.77 16.81 -24.81
N PRO A 84 -13.91 17.38 -24.35
CA PRO A 84 -14.71 16.83 -23.26
C PRO A 84 -15.05 15.35 -23.44
N GLY A 85 -14.90 14.55 -22.38
CA GLY A 85 -15.16 13.10 -22.37
C GLY A 85 -14.28 12.23 -23.28
N LYS A 86 -13.50 12.83 -24.20
CA LYS A 86 -12.67 12.13 -25.19
C LYS A 86 -11.18 12.21 -24.88
N THR A 87 -10.76 13.27 -24.21
CA THR A 87 -9.38 13.50 -23.78
C THR A 87 -9.27 13.34 -22.27
N LEU A 88 -8.37 12.48 -21.80
CA LEU A 88 -7.95 12.46 -20.41
C LEU A 88 -6.87 13.52 -20.20
N ILE A 89 -7.05 14.38 -19.20
CA ILE A 89 -6.03 15.34 -18.78
C ILE A 89 -5.30 14.75 -17.58
N ILE A 90 -3.99 14.63 -17.68
CA ILE A 90 -3.10 14.16 -16.62
C ILE A 90 -2.25 15.34 -16.14
N PHE A 91 -2.38 15.67 -14.86
CA PHE A 91 -1.53 16.62 -14.16
C PHE A 91 -0.57 15.84 -13.27
N ASP A 92 0.70 15.72 -13.67
CA ASP A 92 1.70 14.95 -12.95
C ASP A 92 2.60 15.84 -12.10
N GLU A 93 3.14 15.26 -11.03
CA GLU A 93 3.94 15.97 -10.02
C GLU A 93 3.26 17.26 -9.51
N VAL A 94 1.94 17.20 -9.33
CA VAL A 94 1.07 18.35 -9.04
C VAL A 94 1.42 19.08 -7.74
N GLN A 95 2.18 18.45 -6.83
CA GLN A 95 2.68 19.16 -5.64
C GLN A 95 3.62 20.32 -5.95
N ASN A 96 4.19 20.36 -7.16
CA ASN A 96 4.98 21.50 -7.64
C ASN A 96 4.10 22.65 -8.15
N SER A 97 2.77 22.49 -8.13
CA SER A 97 1.79 23.49 -8.57
C SER A 97 0.56 23.55 -7.63
N PRO A 98 0.67 24.27 -6.50
CA PRO A 98 -0.44 24.39 -5.55
C PRO A 98 -1.71 25.04 -6.13
N GLU A 99 -1.56 25.96 -7.08
CA GLU A 99 -2.65 26.59 -7.81
C GLU A 99 -3.40 25.58 -8.68
N THR A 100 -2.70 24.63 -9.30
CA THR A 100 -3.33 23.54 -10.07
C THR A 100 -4.19 22.67 -9.16
N LEU A 101 -3.70 22.29 -7.98
CA LEU A 101 -4.49 21.56 -6.98
C LEU A 101 -5.75 22.34 -6.58
N THR A 102 -5.61 23.63 -6.29
CA THR A 102 -6.74 24.50 -5.94
C THR A 102 -7.76 24.58 -7.08
N SER A 103 -7.30 24.61 -8.33
CA SER A 103 -8.14 24.73 -9.52
C SER A 103 -9.10 23.57 -9.73
N LEU A 104 -8.78 22.37 -9.20
CA LEU A 104 -9.60 21.17 -9.36
C LEU A 104 -11.03 21.36 -8.85
N LYS A 105 -11.23 22.20 -7.82
CA LYS A 105 -12.57 22.58 -7.36
C LYS A 105 -13.41 23.21 -8.48
N TYR A 106 -12.85 24.18 -9.19
CA TYR A 106 -13.54 24.89 -10.25
C TYR A 106 -13.81 23.99 -11.46
N PHE A 107 -12.88 23.07 -11.75
CA PHE A 107 -13.13 22.05 -12.77
C PHE A 107 -14.31 21.15 -12.41
N GLN A 108 -14.46 20.75 -11.14
CA GLN A 108 -15.63 19.99 -10.72
C GLN A 108 -16.93 20.79 -10.83
N GLU A 109 -16.90 22.07 -10.45
CA GLU A 109 -18.10 22.93 -10.36
C GLU A 109 -18.59 23.44 -11.73
N GLU A 110 -17.67 23.83 -12.60
CA GLU A 110 -17.98 24.55 -13.84
C GLU A 110 -17.67 23.75 -15.12
N ALA A 111 -16.86 22.69 -15.02
CA ALA A 111 -16.28 22.02 -16.18
C ALA A 111 -16.16 20.48 -16.01
N GLY A 112 -17.11 19.85 -15.33
CA GLY A 112 -17.09 18.41 -14.99
C GLY A 112 -17.06 17.46 -16.20
N GLN A 113 -17.37 17.96 -17.40
CA GLN A 113 -17.23 17.24 -18.66
C GLN A 113 -15.77 16.94 -19.06
N TYR A 114 -14.79 17.64 -18.47
CA TYR A 114 -13.37 17.34 -18.67
C TYR A 114 -12.90 16.32 -17.63
N HIS A 115 -12.29 15.24 -18.11
CA HIS A 115 -11.80 14.17 -17.24
C HIS A 115 -10.38 14.51 -16.84
N ILE A 116 -10.16 14.74 -15.53
CA ILE A 116 -8.85 15.15 -14.99
C ILE A 116 -8.40 14.12 -13.96
N ALA A 117 -7.17 13.63 -14.13
CA ALA A 117 -6.46 12.83 -13.15
C ALA A 117 -5.15 13.53 -12.78
N ALA A 118 -5.00 13.91 -11.51
CA ALA A 118 -3.77 14.44 -10.97
C ALA A 118 -2.99 13.32 -10.24
N ALA A 119 -1.67 13.29 -10.42
CA ALA A 119 -0.76 12.45 -9.66
C ALA A 119 0.26 13.33 -8.93
N GLY A 120 0.64 12.86 -7.74
CA GLY A 120 1.68 13.50 -6.96
C GLY A 120 2.01 12.66 -5.73
N SER A 121 3.09 13.02 -5.06
CA SER A 121 3.44 12.35 -3.80
C SER A 121 2.40 12.69 -2.72
N LEU A 122 2.05 11.71 -1.88
CA LEU A 122 1.06 11.92 -0.81
C LEU A 122 1.45 13.09 0.11
N LEU A 123 2.75 13.23 0.40
CA LEU A 123 3.31 14.31 1.23
C LEU A 123 3.09 15.68 0.59
N GLY A 124 3.47 15.83 -0.67
CA GLY A 124 3.35 17.11 -1.37
C GLY A 124 1.89 17.57 -1.51
N ILE A 125 0.94 16.62 -1.61
CA ILE A 125 -0.49 16.91 -1.71
C ILE A 125 -1.13 17.19 -0.34
N ARG A 126 -0.74 16.47 0.72
CA ARG A 126 -1.38 16.55 2.06
C ARG A 126 -0.71 17.52 3.03
N ILE A 127 0.60 17.72 2.93
CA ILE A 127 1.40 18.53 3.87
C ILE A 127 1.63 19.95 3.32
N GLY A 128 1.07 20.31 2.16
CA GLY A 128 1.18 21.65 1.59
C GLY A 128 0.74 22.73 2.59
N ARG A 129 1.70 23.34 3.30
CA ARG A 129 1.49 24.40 4.30
C ARG A 129 1.01 25.72 3.67
N TYR A 130 0.80 25.76 2.34
CA TYR A 130 0.73 27.01 1.59
C TYR A 130 -0.44 27.14 0.59
N ALA A 131 -1.33 26.14 0.44
CA ALA A 131 -2.47 26.27 -0.48
C ALA A 131 -3.78 25.63 0.02
N PRO A 132 -4.94 26.24 -0.31
CA PRO A 132 -6.25 25.65 -0.04
C PRO A 132 -6.42 24.31 -0.77
N PHE A 133 -6.81 23.27 -0.03
CA PHE A 133 -7.11 21.97 -0.61
C PHE A 133 -8.59 21.90 -1.07
N PRO A 134 -8.92 21.32 -2.24
CA PRO A 134 -10.29 21.24 -2.78
C PRO A 134 -11.16 20.17 -2.06
N VAL A 135 -11.41 20.36 -0.76
CA VAL A 135 -12.17 19.42 0.09
C VAL A 135 -13.57 19.17 -0.49
N GLY A 136 -13.94 17.90 -0.62
CA GLY A 136 -15.24 17.48 -1.16
C GLY A 136 -15.39 17.62 -2.68
N LYS A 137 -14.37 18.13 -3.39
CA LYS A 137 -14.42 18.45 -4.82
C LYS A 137 -13.55 17.55 -5.70
N VAL A 138 -12.88 16.58 -5.09
CA VAL A 138 -12.02 15.60 -5.76
C VAL A 138 -12.34 14.18 -5.29
N ASN A 139 -12.01 13.19 -6.12
CA ASN A 139 -11.96 11.78 -5.71
C ASN A 139 -10.51 11.37 -5.41
N PHE A 140 -10.33 10.40 -4.52
CA PHE A 140 -9.02 9.85 -4.19
C PHE A 140 -8.97 8.37 -4.51
N ILE A 141 -7.86 7.93 -5.10
CA ILE A 141 -7.52 6.51 -5.21
C ILE A 141 -6.07 6.36 -4.76
N ASN A 142 -5.80 5.37 -3.92
CA ASN A 142 -4.45 5.07 -3.44
C ASN A 142 -3.82 3.96 -4.31
N LEU A 143 -2.56 4.15 -4.68
CA LEU A 143 -1.70 3.20 -5.35
C LEU A 143 -0.62 2.74 -4.37
N TYR A 144 -0.57 1.44 -4.16
CA TYR A 144 0.41 0.76 -3.32
C TYR A 144 1.49 0.08 -4.19
N PRO A 145 2.59 -0.44 -3.61
CA PRO A 145 3.41 -1.43 -4.27
C PRO A 145 2.56 -2.60 -4.81
N LEU A 146 3.07 -3.30 -5.82
CA LEU A 146 2.35 -4.41 -6.44
C LEU A 146 2.06 -5.48 -5.40
N SER A 147 0.81 -5.92 -5.27
CA SER A 147 0.46 -7.08 -4.44
C SER A 147 1.11 -8.37 -4.97
N PHE A 148 1.07 -9.45 -4.19
CA PHE A 148 1.52 -10.76 -4.66
C PHE A 148 0.80 -11.20 -5.94
N GLY A 149 -0.51 -10.91 -6.04
CA GLY A 149 -1.29 -11.19 -7.25
C GLY A 149 -0.78 -10.40 -8.47
N GLU A 150 -0.54 -9.10 -8.30
CA GLU A 150 0.03 -8.25 -9.37
C GLU A 150 1.47 -8.67 -9.73
N TYR A 151 2.26 -9.13 -8.75
CA TYR A 151 3.58 -9.72 -8.97
C TYR A 151 3.51 -10.97 -9.85
N LEU A 152 2.58 -11.90 -9.58
CA LEU A 152 2.40 -13.10 -10.40
C LEU A 152 2.14 -12.73 -11.88
N ASP A 153 1.32 -11.72 -12.15
CA ASP A 153 1.16 -11.19 -13.50
C ASP A 153 2.46 -10.58 -14.05
N GLY A 154 3.16 -9.80 -13.21
CA GLY A 154 4.44 -9.19 -13.53
C GLY A 154 5.47 -10.19 -14.02
N VAL A 155 5.60 -11.34 -13.36
CA VAL A 155 6.58 -12.39 -13.69
C VAL A 155 6.06 -13.45 -14.67
N GLY A 156 4.88 -13.26 -15.26
CA GLY A 156 4.34 -14.15 -16.31
C GLY A 156 3.58 -15.38 -15.78
N LYS A 157 3.20 -15.38 -14.50
CA LYS A 157 2.47 -16.45 -13.81
C LYS A 157 0.97 -16.13 -13.64
N SER A 158 0.36 -15.44 -14.61
CA SER A 158 -1.06 -15.07 -14.59
C SER A 158 -2.03 -16.25 -14.41
N GLY A 159 -1.63 -17.48 -14.79
CA GLY A 159 -2.41 -18.69 -14.54
C GLY A 159 -2.61 -18.96 -13.04
N LEU A 160 -1.54 -18.85 -12.24
CA LEU A 160 -1.59 -19.01 -10.79
C LEU A 160 -2.44 -17.92 -10.14
N ARG A 161 -2.35 -16.68 -10.64
CA ARG A 161 -3.20 -15.58 -10.18
C ARG A 161 -4.69 -15.90 -10.41
N ARG A 162 -5.06 -16.37 -11.60
CA ARG A 162 -6.45 -16.76 -11.91
C ARG A 162 -6.93 -17.92 -11.03
N LEU A 163 -6.07 -18.89 -10.76
CA LEU A 163 -6.36 -19.98 -9.83
C LEU A 163 -6.75 -19.44 -8.44
N LEU A 164 -5.97 -18.49 -7.91
CA LEU A 164 -6.28 -17.86 -6.62
C LEU A 164 -7.60 -17.08 -6.66
N GLN A 165 -7.85 -16.32 -7.73
CA GLN A 165 -9.08 -15.52 -7.87
C GLN A 165 -10.35 -16.37 -8.03
N ALA A 166 -10.22 -17.58 -8.57
CA ALA A 166 -11.34 -18.51 -8.73
C ALA A 166 -11.70 -19.24 -7.42
N ALA A 167 -10.85 -19.17 -6.39
CA ALA A 167 -11.11 -19.83 -5.11
C ALA A 167 -12.25 -19.12 -4.35
N ALA A 168 -13.44 -19.73 -4.37
CA ALA A 168 -14.61 -19.24 -3.64
C ALA A 168 -14.72 -19.84 -2.23
N THR A 169 -14.15 -21.04 -2.02
CA THR A 169 -14.20 -21.78 -0.76
C THR A 169 -12.78 -22.10 -0.27
N PRO A 170 -12.58 -22.32 1.04
CA PRO A 170 -11.29 -22.68 1.62
C PRO A 170 -10.93 -24.15 1.37
N GLU A 171 -10.85 -24.54 0.10
CA GLU A 171 -10.47 -25.87 -0.36
C GLU A 171 -8.98 -25.94 -0.72
N PRO A 172 -8.27 -27.03 -0.39
CA PRO A 172 -6.85 -27.16 -0.71
C PRO A 172 -6.60 -27.08 -2.22
N PHE A 173 -5.62 -26.29 -2.62
CA PHE A 173 -5.12 -26.31 -3.99
C PHE A 173 -4.35 -27.61 -4.26
N ASP A 174 -4.28 -28.07 -5.51
CA ASP A 174 -3.42 -29.21 -5.85
C ASP A 174 -1.97 -28.95 -5.41
N LEU A 175 -1.29 -29.99 -4.93
CA LEU A 175 0.04 -29.88 -4.34
C LEU A 175 1.07 -29.24 -5.29
N ALA A 176 0.94 -29.48 -6.60
CA ALA A 176 1.81 -28.87 -7.60
C ALA A 176 1.68 -27.34 -7.60
N PHE A 177 0.44 -26.81 -7.66
CA PHE A 177 0.19 -25.36 -7.60
C PHE A 177 0.52 -24.79 -6.23
N HIS A 178 0.23 -25.51 -5.15
CA HIS A 178 0.58 -25.08 -3.79
C HIS A 178 2.10 -24.84 -3.65
N ASN A 179 2.92 -25.77 -4.12
CA ASN A 179 4.38 -25.67 -4.05
C ASN A 179 4.90 -24.54 -4.96
N GLU A 180 4.40 -24.42 -6.18
CA GLU A 180 4.79 -23.35 -7.10
C GLU A 180 4.43 -21.97 -6.55
N LEU A 181 3.26 -21.81 -5.92
CA LEU A 181 2.85 -20.58 -5.25
C LEU A 181 3.76 -20.24 -4.05
N LEU A 182 4.19 -21.24 -3.27
CA LEU A 182 5.14 -21.03 -2.17
C LEU A 182 6.53 -20.60 -2.69
N GLU A 183 7.00 -21.14 -3.81
CA GLU A 183 8.25 -20.71 -4.44
C GLU A 183 8.18 -19.26 -4.93
N ASN A 184 7.08 -18.89 -5.58
CA ASN A 184 6.84 -17.51 -6.00
C ASN A 184 6.73 -16.56 -4.79
N LEU A 185 6.10 -17.00 -3.69
CA LEU A 185 6.02 -16.21 -2.47
C LEU A 185 7.40 -15.96 -1.86
N ARG A 186 8.30 -16.97 -1.85
CA ARG A 186 9.69 -16.81 -1.38
C ARG A 186 10.44 -15.78 -2.21
N LEU A 187 10.30 -15.81 -3.53
CA LEU A 187 10.88 -14.80 -4.42
C LEU A 187 10.28 -13.42 -4.14
N TYR A 188 8.97 -13.33 -3.95
CA TYR A 188 8.28 -12.09 -3.65
C TYR A 188 8.73 -11.47 -2.30
N TYR A 189 8.99 -12.26 -1.27
CA TYR A 189 9.57 -11.74 -0.02
C TYR A 189 10.89 -11.00 -0.25
N PHE A 190 11.70 -11.43 -1.20
CA PHE A 190 12.96 -10.78 -1.54
C PHE A 190 12.78 -9.61 -2.51
N ILE A 191 11.99 -9.79 -3.57
CA ILE A 191 11.82 -8.81 -4.66
C ILE A 191 10.92 -7.66 -4.22
N GLY A 192 9.87 -7.96 -3.45
CA GLY A 192 8.82 -7.02 -3.07
C GLY A 192 7.86 -6.68 -4.21
N GLY A 193 7.04 -5.68 -3.95
CA GLY A 193 6.05 -5.07 -4.83
C GLY A 193 6.54 -3.85 -5.62
N MET A 194 7.78 -3.39 -5.45
CA MET A 194 8.26 -2.22 -6.19
C MET A 194 8.35 -2.51 -7.70
N PRO A 195 7.70 -1.72 -8.58
CA PRO A 195 7.62 -1.99 -10.01
C PRO A 195 8.97 -2.22 -10.70
N GLU A 196 9.96 -1.39 -10.38
CA GLU A 196 11.30 -1.44 -10.98
C GLU A 196 12.04 -2.73 -10.59
N ALA A 197 11.96 -3.13 -9.32
CA ALA A 197 12.52 -4.39 -8.83
C ALA A 197 11.90 -5.61 -9.53
N ILE A 198 10.57 -5.62 -9.71
CA ILE A 198 9.87 -6.70 -10.42
C ILE A 198 10.25 -6.71 -11.91
N ALA A 199 10.34 -5.54 -12.55
CA ALA A 199 10.72 -5.43 -13.95
C ALA A 199 12.14 -5.94 -14.19
N GLN A 200 13.09 -5.58 -13.32
CA GLN A 200 14.46 -6.08 -13.37
C GLN A 200 14.50 -7.59 -13.23
N TYR A 201 13.82 -8.15 -12.21
CA TYR A 201 13.77 -9.59 -12.02
C TYR A 201 13.13 -10.31 -13.23
N LYS A 202 12.12 -9.71 -13.86
CA LYS A 202 11.51 -10.28 -15.07
C LYS A 202 12.50 -10.34 -16.23
N HIS A 203 13.34 -9.32 -16.38
CA HIS A 203 14.25 -9.16 -17.50
C HIS A 203 15.36 -10.22 -17.53
N ASP A 204 16.13 -10.36 -16.44
CA ASP A 204 17.31 -11.25 -16.41
C ASP A 204 17.41 -12.18 -15.19
N LYS A 205 16.40 -12.15 -14.30
CA LYS A 205 16.35 -12.96 -13.07
C LYS A 205 17.49 -12.68 -12.08
N ASP A 206 18.24 -11.59 -12.25
CA ASP A 206 19.38 -11.24 -11.40
C ASP A 206 18.92 -10.55 -10.12
N LEU A 207 18.93 -11.31 -9.02
CA LEU A 207 18.55 -10.82 -7.69
C LEU A 207 19.56 -9.82 -7.09
N SER A 208 20.78 -9.73 -7.63
CA SER A 208 21.78 -8.75 -7.20
C SER A 208 21.39 -7.36 -7.67
N LYS A 209 21.00 -7.26 -8.95
CA LYS A 209 20.48 -6.02 -9.52
C LYS A 209 19.19 -5.58 -8.85
N VAL A 210 18.31 -6.53 -8.50
CA VAL A 210 17.11 -6.25 -7.70
C VAL A 210 17.49 -5.59 -6.36
N ARG A 211 18.50 -6.12 -5.65
CA ARG A 211 18.95 -5.53 -4.39
C ARG A 211 19.54 -4.13 -4.57
N THR A 212 20.32 -3.91 -5.64
CA THR A 212 20.83 -2.57 -5.99
C THR A 212 19.69 -1.57 -6.16
N ILE A 213 18.67 -1.90 -6.95
CA ILE A 213 17.50 -1.05 -7.17
C ILE A 213 16.80 -0.75 -5.83
N GLN A 214 16.58 -1.75 -4.99
CA GLN A 214 15.95 -1.53 -3.69
C GLN A 214 16.77 -0.60 -2.78
N ALA A 215 18.10 -0.72 -2.78
CA ALA A 215 18.98 0.19 -2.04
C ALA A 215 18.90 1.62 -2.60
N GLU A 216 18.82 1.80 -3.91
CA GLU A 216 18.62 3.10 -4.56
C GLU A 216 17.27 3.72 -4.20
N ILE A 217 16.19 2.93 -4.19
CA ILE A 217 14.86 3.36 -3.74
C ILE A 217 14.91 3.84 -2.28
N LEU A 218 15.54 3.07 -1.38
CA LEU A 218 15.69 3.44 0.02
C LEU A 218 16.49 4.74 0.19
N ALA A 219 17.58 4.90 -0.55
CA ALA A 219 18.39 6.12 -0.54
C ALA A 219 17.59 7.32 -1.04
N ALA A 220 16.81 7.16 -2.12
CA ALA A 220 15.96 8.20 -2.67
C ALA A 220 14.86 8.64 -1.69
N TYR A 221 14.28 7.71 -0.92
CA TYR A 221 13.33 8.04 0.13
C TYR A 221 13.96 8.89 1.24
N LEU A 222 15.17 8.54 1.69
CA LEU A 222 15.90 9.34 2.69
C LEU A 222 16.26 10.74 2.19
N MET A 223 16.66 10.86 0.92
CA MET A 223 16.90 12.16 0.30
C MET A 223 15.62 12.98 0.15
N ASP A 224 14.48 12.33 -0.08
CA ASP A 224 13.21 13.05 -0.16
C ASP A 224 12.72 13.58 1.19
N ILE A 225 12.91 12.78 2.25
CA ILE A 225 12.58 13.19 3.62
C ILE A 225 13.26 14.53 3.95
N SER A 226 14.52 14.72 3.55
CA SER A 226 15.26 15.96 3.84
C SER A 226 14.80 17.17 3.02
N LYS A 227 14.11 16.98 1.88
CA LYS A 227 13.55 18.06 1.05
C LYS A 227 12.27 18.66 1.65
N HIS A 228 11.46 17.85 2.34
CA HIS A 228 10.11 18.24 2.79
C HIS A 228 9.97 18.42 4.30
N ALA A 229 11.01 18.14 5.07
CA ALA A 229 11.01 18.27 6.52
C ALA A 229 12.08 19.27 6.98
N THR A 230 11.84 19.96 8.10
CA THR A 230 12.90 20.74 8.75
C THR A 230 14.06 19.83 9.14
N LYS A 231 15.27 20.38 9.31
CA LYS A 231 16.45 19.59 9.70
C LYS A 231 16.19 18.69 10.92
N THR A 232 15.51 19.21 11.94
CA THR A 232 15.16 18.46 13.15
C THR A 232 14.13 17.36 12.89
N GLU A 233 13.08 17.65 12.10
CA GLU A 233 12.08 16.64 11.72
C GLU A 233 12.69 15.54 10.86
N ALA A 234 13.53 15.89 9.88
CA ALA A 234 14.21 14.96 8.98
C ALA A 234 15.08 13.95 9.76
N ILE A 235 15.85 14.42 10.75
CA ILE A 235 16.65 13.55 11.63
C ILE A 235 15.75 12.57 12.38
N LYS A 236 14.64 13.05 12.96
CA LYS A 236 13.70 12.18 13.71
C LYS A 236 13.03 11.15 12.81
N ILE A 237 12.62 11.57 11.60
CA ILE A 237 12.04 10.68 10.59
C ILE A 237 13.06 9.60 10.19
N ALA A 238 14.29 9.99 9.89
CA ALA A 238 15.37 9.06 9.55
C ALA A 238 15.68 8.08 10.70
N ASN A 239 15.67 8.55 11.95
CA ASN A 239 15.87 7.70 13.11
C ASN A 239 14.75 6.65 13.27
N ILE A 240 13.48 7.05 13.05
CA ILE A 240 12.37 6.08 13.02
C ILE A 240 12.58 5.09 11.89
N TRP A 241 12.84 5.59 10.68
CA TRP A 241 13.04 4.78 9.47
C TRP A 241 14.11 3.71 9.68
N ASN A 242 15.30 4.11 10.12
CA ASN A 242 16.42 3.20 10.36
C ASN A 242 16.16 2.21 11.51
N SER A 243 15.30 2.56 12.48
CA SER A 243 14.92 1.65 13.56
C SER A 243 13.90 0.58 13.15
N MET A 244 13.19 0.77 12.02
CA MET A 244 12.08 -0.11 11.61
C MET A 244 12.44 -1.60 11.56
N PRO A 245 13.58 -2.02 10.99
CA PRO A 245 13.90 -3.45 10.93
C PRO A 245 14.11 -4.07 12.32
N GLY A 246 14.82 -3.37 13.21
CA GLY A 246 14.99 -3.80 14.60
C GLY A 246 13.67 -3.84 15.37
N GLN A 247 12.80 -2.85 15.15
CA GLN A 247 11.47 -2.80 15.75
C GLN A 247 10.60 -4.00 15.32
N LEU A 248 10.64 -4.32 14.03
CA LEU A 248 9.91 -5.43 13.44
C LEU A 248 10.50 -6.79 13.81
N ALA A 249 11.78 -6.91 14.17
CA ALA A 249 12.40 -8.19 14.52
C ALA A 249 12.02 -8.70 15.93
N LYS A 250 11.69 -7.81 16.87
CA LYS A 250 11.36 -8.15 18.27
C LYS A 250 10.23 -9.17 18.40
N GLU A 251 10.24 -10.00 19.45
CA GLU A 251 9.08 -10.86 19.76
C GLU A 251 7.81 -10.02 20.01
N ASN A 252 7.93 -8.95 20.81
CA ASN A 252 6.86 -7.97 20.98
C ASN A 252 7.01 -6.85 19.94
N LYS A 253 6.15 -6.88 18.92
CA LYS A 253 6.15 -5.93 17.79
C LYS A 253 5.55 -4.57 18.14
N LYS A 254 5.09 -4.34 19.38
CA LYS A 254 4.68 -3.01 19.84
C LYS A 254 5.84 -2.04 19.62
N PHE A 255 5.54 -0.92 18.96
CA PHE A 255 6.52 0.12 18.70
C PHE A 255 7.01 0.72 20.03
N LYS A 256 8.33 0.76 20.21
CA LYS A 256 8.96 1.27 21.42
C LYS A 256 9.88 2.43 21.07
N PHE A 257 9.57 3.63 21.55
CA PHE A 257 10.39 4.82 21.28
C PHE A 257 11.80 4.70 21.85
N SER A 258 11.98 4.00 22.98
CA SER A 258 13.29 3.77 23.62
C SER A 258 14.31 3.06 22.72
N GLU A 259 13.86 2.32 21.70
CA GLU A 259 14.74 1.65 20.73
C GLU A 259 15.31 2.62 19.69
N ILE A 260 14.77 3.83 19.60
CA ILE A 260 15.31 4.90 18.75
C ILE A 260 16.47 5.58 19.49
N SER A 261 16.23 5.94 20.75
CA SER A 261 17.25 6.39 21.71
C SER A 261 16.68 6.33 23.14
N GLU A 262 17.53 6.21 24.16
CA GLU A 262 17.11 6.05 25.56
C GLU A 262 16.16 7.17 26.05
N ASN A 263 16.39 8.39 25.56
CA ASN A 263 15.61 9.57 25.91
C ASN A 263 14.43 9.85 24.98
N ALA A 264 14.22 9.03 23.94
CA ALA A 264 13.09 9.22 23.02
C ALA A 264 11.75 9.03 23.75
N ARG A 265 10.84 9.99 23.55
CA ARG A 265 9.46 9.94 24.06
C ARG A 265 8.47 10.06 22.93
N ALA A 266 7.26 9.53 23.14
CA ALA A 266 6.21 9.52 22.12
C ALA A 266 5.88 10.93 21.59
N ARG A 267 5.81 11.92 22.50
CA ARG A 267 5.55 13.32 22.16
C ARG A 267 6.55 13.90 21.16
N ASP A 268 7.78 13.39 21.14
CA ASP A 268 8.85 13.95 20.30
C ASP A 268 8.84 13.38 18.89
N TYR A 269 8.22 12.20 18.68
CA TYR A 269 8.30 11.42 17.45
C TYR A 269 6.94 11.17 16.78
N ASN A 270 5.82 11.42 17.46
CA ASN A 270 4.49 11.20 16.90
C ASN A 270 4.28 11.92 15.57
N GLU A 271 4.69 13.18 15.45
CA GLU A 271 4.59 13.94 14.20
C GLU A 271 5.42 13.32 13.07
N SER A 272 6.64 12.86 13.37
CA SER A 272 7.51 12.18 12.41
C SER A 272 6.94 10.82 11.97
N ILE A 273 6.28 10.07 12.86
CA ILE A 273 5.56 8.84 12.49
C ILE A 273 4.38 9.19 11.58
N GLN A 274 3.60 10.22 11.92
CA GLN A 274 2.48 10.66 11.08
C GLN A 274 2.96 11.10 9.69
N TRP A 275 4.12 11.74 9.62
CA TRP A 275 4.75 12.10 8.35
C TRP A 275 5.02 10.85 7.50
N LEU A 276 5.64 9.80 8.06
CA LEU A 276 5.93 8.54 7.34
C LEU A 276 4.65 7.81 6.89
N VAL A 277 3.61 7.81 7.73
CA VAL A 277 2.28 7.26 7.39
C VAL A 277 1.67 8.05 6.24
N GLN A 278 1.70 9.38 6.31
CA GLN A 278 1.19 10.24 5.23
C GLN A 278 1.98 10.08 3.95
N ALA A 279 3.29 9.82 4.02
CA ALA A 279 4.11 9.49 2.86
C ALA A 279 3.74 8.16 2.19
N GLY A 280 2.98 7.31 2.87
CA GLY A 280 2.69 5.95 2.43
C GLY A 280 3.92 5.04 2.53
N LEU A 281 4.90 5.39 3.35
CA LEU A 281 6.13 4.62 3.55
C LEU A 281 6.00 3.57 4.65
N ILE A 282 5.07 3.78 5.58
CA ILE A 282 4.75 2.82 6.65
C ILE A 282 3.24 2.71 6.86
N TYR A 283 2.82 1.57 7.41
CA TYR A 283 1.45 1.30 7.84
C TYR A 283 1.39 1.19 9.36
N LYS A 284 0.41 1.87 9.96
CA LYS A 284 0.16 1.82 11.41
C LYS A 284 -0.91 0.78 11.70
N CYS A 285 -0.62 -0.14 12.62
CA CYS A 285 -1.57 -1.13 13.13
C CYS A 285 -1.90 -0.84 14.58
N PHE A 286 -3.16 -0.53 14.88
CA PHE A 286 -3.60 -0.05 16.18
C PHE A 286 -3.98 -1.20 17.11
N SER A 287 -3.58 -1.13 18.39
CA SER A 287 -4.12 -2.02 19.41
C SER A 287 -5.59 -1.68 19.64
N ILE A 288 -6.45 -2.69 19.76
CA ILE A 288 -7.85 -2.52 20.15
C ILE A 288 -8.12 -3.13 21.53
N LYS A 289 -8.83 -2.39 22.39
CA LYS A 289 -9.25 -2.88 23.71
C LYS A 289 -10.34 -3.96 23.61
N ALA A 290 -11.18 -3.85 22.59
CA ALA A 290 -12.26 -4.79 22.33
C ALA A 290 -12.53 -4.89 20.81
N PRO A 291 -12.73 -6.11 20.29
CA PRO A 291 -13.18 -6.33 18.92
C PRO A 291 -14.68 -6.04 18.81
N LYS A 292 -15.03 -4.75 18.74
CA LYS A 292 -16.41 -4.28 18.55
C LYS A 292 -16.46 -3.26 17.42
N LEU A 293 -17.56 -3.24 16.67
CA LEU A 293 -17.75 -2.30 15.57
C LEU A 293 -18.22 -0.93 16.07
N PRO A 294 -17.76 0.17 15.43
CA PRO A 294 -16.62 0.23 14.52
C PRO A 294 -15.29 0.09 15.30
N LEU A 295 -14.35 -0.74 14.80
CA LEU A 295 -13.07 -1.02 15.49
C LEU A 295 -12.27 0.23 15.87
N ARG A 296 -12.35 1.28 15.05
CA ARG A 296 -11.66 2.56 15.30
C ARG A 296 -12.06 3.17 16.66
N GLY A 297 -13.29 2.99 17.12
CA GLY A 297 -13.78 3.52 18.40
C GLY A 297 -13.15 2.83 19.63
N TYR A 298 -12.49 1.69 19.44
CA TYR A 298 -11.88 0.88 20.51
C TYR A 298 -10.35 0.89 20.45
N CYS A 299 -9.76 1.73 19.59
CA CYS A 299 -8.32 1.83 19.40
C CYS A 299 -7.61 2.52 20.58
N GLU A 300 -6.38 2.09 20.81
CA GLU A 300 -5.42 2.76 21.69
C GLU A 300 -4.37 3.47 20.85
N ASP A 301 -4.54 4.78 20.60
CA ASP A 301 -3.70 5.51 19.62
C ASP A 301 -2.20 5.53 19.96
N ASN A 302 -1.86 5.36 21.23
CA ASN A 302 -0.48 5.30 21.76
C ASN A 302 0.13 3.88 21.74
N ILE A 303 -0.66 2.85 21.41
CA ILE A 303 -0.22 1.46 21.38
C ILE A 303 -0.45 0.92 19.97
N PHE A 304 0.64 0.73 19.23
CA PHE A 304 0.59 0.35 17.84
C PHE A 304 1.83 -0.44 17.42
N LYS A 305 1.68 -1.20 16.33
CA LYS A 305 2.78 -1.74 15.53
C LYS A 305 2.96 -0.87 14.28
N LEU A 306 4.16 -0.87 13.70
CA LEU A 306 4.44 -0.22 12.42
C LEU A 306 4.97 -1.27 11.44
N TYR A 307 4.51 -1.22 10.20
CA TYR A 307 4.95 -2.06 9.09
C TYR A 307 5.48 -1.19 7.95
N LEU A 308 6.47 -1.66 7.20
CA LEU A 308 6.96 -1.01 5.98
C LEU A 308 6.02 -1.26 4.81
N LEU A 309 6.02 -0.32 3.86
CA LEU A 309 5.19 -0.42 2.65
C LEU A 309 5.47 -1.65 1.79
N ASP A 310 6.70 -2.17 1.84
CA ASP A 310 7.20 -3.19 0.93
C ASP A 310 8.17 -4.17 1.62
N THR A 311 7.94 -5.47 1.43
CA THR A 311 8.77 -6.53 2.03
C THR A 311 10.17 -6.62 1.43
N GLY A 312 10.32 -6.35 0.14
CA GLY A 312 11.61 -6.36 -0.54
C GLY A 312 12.52 -5.22 -0.05
N LEU A 313 11.93 -4.04 0.17
CA LEU A 313 12.60 -2.91 0.80
C LEU A 313 12.98 -3.19 2.27
N LEU A 314 12.09 -3.81 3.06
CA LEU A 314 12.46 -4.30 4.41
C LEU A 314 13.65 -5.26 4.34
N GLY A 315 13.67 -6.14 3.36
CA GLY A 315 14.79 -7.04 3.10
C GLY A 315 16.10 -6.31 2.78
N ALA A 316 16.03 -5.22 2.03
CA ALA A 316 17.20 -4.41 1.69
C ALA A 316 17.71 -3.65 2.93
N MET A 317 16.82 -3.14 3.78
CA MET A 317 17.20 -2.48 5.04
C MET A 317 17.88 -3.42 6.04
N LEU A 318 17.67 -4.74 5.91
CA LEU A 318 18.29 -5.78 6.74
C LEU A 318 19.56 -6.38 6.10
N ASP A 319 20.01 -5.85 4.95
CA ASP A 319 21.10 -6.41 4.15
C ASP A 319 20.91 -7.92 3.86
N LEU A 320 19.65 -8.32 3.64
CA LEU A 320 19.31 -9.73 3.46
C LEU A 320 19.95 -10.27 2.17
N SER A 321 20.81 -11.28 2.35
CA SER A 321 21.49 -11.96 1.24
C SER A 321 20.52 -12.74 0.34
N GLN A 322 20.89 -12.93 -0.92
CA GLN A 322 20.12 -13.78 -1.84
C GLN A 322 20.17 -15.27 -1.47
N LYS A 323 21.26 -15.71 -0.82
CA LYS A 323 21.40 -17.09 -0.34
C LYS A 323 20.29 -17.46 0.63
N THR A 324 19.73 -16.47 1.32
CA THR A 324 18.63 -16.68 2.24
C THR A 324 17.35 -17.16 1.53
N ILE A 325 17.14 -16.84 0.24
CA ILE A 325 16.07 -17.42 -0.60
C ILE A 325 16.32 -18.89 -0.88
N VAL A 326 17.56 -19.23 -1.26
CA VAL A 326 17.99 -20.58 -1.65
C VAL A 326 17.94 -21.54 -0.47
N ASP A 327 18.37 -21.08 0.71
CA ASP A 327 18.45 -21.91 1.91
C ASP A 327 17.08 -22.29 2.47
N GLY A 328 15.98 -21.64 2.00
CA GLY A 328 14.57 -22.05 2.14
C GLY A 328 14.01 -22.23 3.56
N ASN A 329 14.87 -22.32 4.57
CA ASN A 329 14.64 -22.66 5.97
C ASN A 329 15.26 -21.59 6.89
N ARG A 330 16.33 -20.90 6.43
CA ARG A 330 17.03 -19.84 7.20
C ARG A 330 16.39 -18.46 7.13
N LEU A 331 15.80 -18.10 5.98
CA LEU A 331 14.82 -17.00 5.91
C LEU A 331 13.70 -17.23 6.92
N PHE A 332 13.48 -18.52 7.27
CA PHE A 332 12.37 -19.00 8.06
C PHE A 332 12.61 -19.24 9.56
N SER A 333 13.79 -18.91 10.11
CA SER A 333 14.09 -19.24 11.52
C SER A 333 14.02 -18.06 12.50
N GLU A 334 14.54 -16.87 12.16
CA GLU A 334 14.73 -15.80 13.18
C GLU A 334 14.02 -14.48 12.84
N TYR A 335 14.12 -13.98 11.60
CA TYR A 335 13.40 -12.77 11.14
C TYR A 335 12.00 -13.07 10.57
N ASN A 336 11.58 -14.31 10.68
CA ASN A 336 10.50 -14.87 9.89
C ASN A 336 9.13 -14.26 10.20
N GLY A 337 8.85 -14.05 11.49
CA GLY A 337 7.63 -13.38 11.95
C GLY A 337 7.53 -11.95 11.42
N ALA A 338 8.66 -11.22 11.43
CA ALA A 338 8.73 -9.83 10.99
C ALA A 338 8.34 -9.67 9.51
N PHE A 339 8.97 -10.44 8.63
CA PHE A 339 8.67 -10.41 7.19
C PHE A 339 7.25 -10.88 6.91
N THR A 340 6.82 -11.96 7.55
CA THR A 340 5.49 -12.54 7.31
C THR A 340 4.39 -11.58 7.76
N GLU A 341 4.50 -10.98 8.95
CA GLU A 341 3.55 -9.95 9.41
C GLU A 341 3.58 -8.71 8.49
N ASN A 342 4.76 -8.25 8.05
CA ASN A 342 4.87 -7.12 7.13
C ASN A 342 4.21 -7.40 5.78
N TYR A 343 4.41 -8.60 5.23
CA TYR A 343 3.77 -9.07 4.00
C TYR A 343 2.25 -9.11 4.15
N VAL A 344 1.75 -9.70 5.24
CA VAL A 344 0.31 -9.75 5.50
C VAL A 344 -0.26 -8.34 5.64
N ALA A 345 0.42 -7.43 6.36
CA ALA A 345 0.01 -6.03 6.45
C ALA A 345 -0.06 -5.35 5.08
N GLN A 346 0.95 -5.56 4.24
CA GLN A 346 1.00 -5.03 2.87
C GLN A 346 -0.15 -5.57 2.01
N GLU A 347 -0.40 -6.89 2.02
CA GLU A 347 -1.49 -7.51 1.27
C GLU A 347 -2.86 -7.02 1.74
N LEU A 348 -3.08 -6.89 3.06
CA LEU A 348 -4.34 -6.38 3.61
C LEU A 348 -4.59 -4.94 3.16
N ILE A 349 -3.59 -4.06 3.24
CA ILE A 349 -3.71 -2.67 2.78
C ILE A 349 -3.99 -2.60 1.27
N ALA A 350 -3.28 -3.40 0.47
CA ALA A 350 -3.49 -3.47 -0.97
C ALA A 350 -4.90 -3.97 -1.34
N ASN A 351 -5.52 -4.80 -0.49
CA ASN A 351 -6.89 -5.31 -0.65
C ASN A 351 -7.99 -4.40 -0.07
N GLU A 352 -7.76 -3.09 -0.10
CA GLU A 352 -8.72 -2.04 0.28
C GLU A 352 -9.07 -1.98 1.77
N HIS A 353 -8.32 -2.65 2.65
CA HIS A 353 -8.47 -2.45 4.08
C HIS A 353 -7.84 -1.12 4.51
N LYS A 354 -8.68 -0.16 4.90
CA LYS A 354 -8.27 1.23 5.18
C LYS A 354 -7.36 1.39 6.41
N ALA A 355 -7.42 0.47 7.36
CA ALA A 355 -6.65 0.51 8.59
C ALA A 355 -6.41 -0.90 9.11
N LEU A 356 -5.30 -1.07 9.83
CA LEU A 356 -4.91 -2.33 10.46
C LEU A 356 -5.16 -2.24 11.97
N TYR A 357 -5.63 -3.34 12.55
CA TYR A 357 -5.86 -3.46 13.98
C TYR A 357 -5.29 -4.77 14.47
N TYR A 358 -4.81 -4.82 15.72
CA TYR A 358 -4.37 -6.05 16.38
C TYR A 358 -4.92 -6.07 17.81
N TRP A 359 -4.99 -7.25 18.41
CA TRP A 359 -5.57 -7.42 19.74
C TRP A 359 -4.63 -8.18 20.66
N THR A 360 -4.62 -7.81 21.93
CA THR A 360 -3.89 -8.52 22.99
C THR A 360 -4.80 -8.78 24.19
N SER A 361 -4.48 -9.80 24.97
CA SER A 361 -5.18 -10.12 26.23
C SER A 361 -4.18 -10.18 27.39
N ASP A 362 -3.86 -9.04 27.98
CA ASP A 362 -3.07 -8.94 29.22
C ASP A 362 -1.83 -9.88 29.23
N ASN A 363 -1.07 -9.87 28.12
CA ASN A 363 0.12 -10.70 27.84
C ASN A 363 -0.10 -12.22 27.70
N SER A 364 -1.33 -12.71 27.72
CA SER A 364 -1.63 -14.16 27.59
C SER A 364 -1.84 -14.63 26.15
N ALA A 365 -2.25 -13.72 25.27
CA ALA A 365 -2.56 -13.96 23.86
C ALA A 365 -2.43 -12.67 23.06
N GLU A 366 -2.03 -12.80 21.80
CA GLU A 366 -1.96 -11.73 20.82
C GLU A 366 -2.48 -12.27 19.48
N VAL A 367 -3.40 -11.54 18.85
CA VAL A 367 -3.89 -11.78 17.50
C VAL A 367 -3.33 -10.68 16.61
N ASP A 368 -2.58 -11.06 15.58
CA ASP A 368 -1.75 -10.15 14.76
C ASP A 368 -2.56 -9.13 13.97
N PHE A 369 -3.69 -9.55 13.40
CA PHE A 369 -4.61 -8.69 12.67
C PHE A 369 -6.08 -8.98 13.01
N VAL A 370 -6.89 -7.94 13.09
CA VAL A 370 -8.33 -8.01 13.34
C VAL A 370 -9.04 -7.11 12.32
N MET A 371 -9.84 -7.72 11.45
CA MET A 371 -10.42 -7.00 10.32
C MET A 371 -11.94 -7.01 10.37
N PRO A 372 -12.59 -5.84 10.18
CA PRO A 372 -14.03 -5.76 10.03
C PRO A 372 -14.40 -6.06 8.58
N TYR A 373 -15.42 -6.90 8.37
CA TYR A 373 -15.95 -7.19 7.04
C TYR A 373 -17.41 -7.63 7.14
N SER A 374 -18.29 -7.01 6.36
CA SER A 374 -19.74 -7.30 6.33
C SER A 374 -20.38 -7.41 7.73
N ASP A 375 -20.17 -6.39 8.57
CA ASP A 375 -20.65 -6.29 9.95
C ASP A 375 -20.17 -7.39 10.93
N GLU A 376 -19.20 -8.20 10.52
CA GLU A 376 -18.51 -9.16 11.37
C GLU A 376 -17.03 -8.76 11.59
N ILE A 377 -16.42 -9.36 12.62
CA ILE A 377 -15.00 -9.16 12.95
C ILE A 377 -14.26 -10.48 12.85
N PHE A 378 -13.24 -10.50 12.00
CA PHE A 378 -12.43 -11.66 11.71
C PHE A 378 -11.03 -11.50 12.30
N PRO A 379 -10.62 -12.37 13.24
CA PRO A 379 -9.24 -12.43 13.71
C PRO A 379 -8.38 -13.20 12.71
N LEU A 380 -7.17 -12.70 12.46
CA LEU A 380 -6.16 -13.31 11.62
C LEU A 380 -4.84 -13.43 12.39
N GLU A 381 -4.45 -14.66 12.68
CA GLU A 381 -3.16 -14.99 13.26
C GLU A 381 -2.15 -15.30 12.15
N VAL A 382 -0.95 -14.74 12.23
CA VAL A 382 0.09 -14.93 11.24
C VAL A 382 1.15 -15.89 11.77
N LYS A 383 1.46 -16.93 10.99
CA LYS A 383 2.54 -17.87 11.28
C LYS A 383 3.46 -17.97 10.08
N ALA A 384 4.72 -17.65 10.33
CA ALA A 384 5.76 -17.74 9.32
C ALA A 384 6.15 -19.20 8.97
N GLY A 385 5.79 -20.17 9.81
CA GLY A 385 5.99 -21.60 9.59
C GLY A 385 4.68 -22.40 9.53
N MET A 386 4.79 -23.74 9.53
CA MET A 386 3.64 -24.66 9.49
C MET A 386 2.99 -24.95 10.86
N SER A 387 3.25 -24.10 11.86
CA SER A 387 2.74 -24.32 13.23
C SER A 387 1.21 -24.40 13.24
N LYS A 388 0.68 -25.39 13.97
CA LYS A 388 -0.75 -25.55 14.23
C LYS A 388 -1.21 -24.89 15.53
N GLN A 389 -0.32 -24.18 16.24
CA GLN A 389 -0.66 -23.59 17.52
C GLN A 389 -1.76 -22.53 17.36
N LYS A 390 -2.85 -22.70 18.10
CA LYS A 390 -4.08 -21.89 18.02
C LYS A 390 -4.36 -21.10 19.31
N LYS A 391 -3.41 -20.99 20.24
CA LYS A 391 -3.68 -20.49 21.60
C LYS A 391 -4.32 -19.10 21.57
N SER A 392 -3.76 -18.14 20.85
CA SER A 392 -4.31 -16.78 20.76
C SER A 392 -5.71 -16.74 20.13
N LEU A 393 -5.89 -17.41 18.99
CA LEU A 393 -7.19 -17.51 18.32
C LEU A 393 -8.25 -18.21 19.16
N ALA A 394 -7.86 -19.24 19.93
CA ALA A 394 -8.77 -19.95 20.82
C ALA A 394 -9.23 -19.04 21.96
N VAL A 395 -8.32 -18.26 22.57
CA VAL A 395 -8.66 -17.27 23.60
C VAL A 395 -9.58 -16.19 23.02
N PHE A 396 -9.26 -15.65 21.84
CA PHE A 396 -10.09 -14.67 21.16
C PHE A 396 -11.50 -15.22 20.86
N GLY A 397 -11.56 -16.42 20.26
CA GLY A 397 -12.81 -17.08 19.90
C GLY A 397 -13.67 -17.42 21.11
N ALA A 398 -13.07 -17.88 22.21
CA ALA A 398 -13.79 -18.15 23.46
C ALA A 398 -14.33 -16.87 24.11
N ARG A 399 -13.56 -15.77 24.06
CA ARG A 399 -13.92 -14.49 24.69
C ARG A 399 -14.99 -13.72 23.93
N TYR A 400 -15.00 -13.80 22.60
CA TYR A 400 -15.84 -12.94 21.76
C TYR A 400 -16.80 -13.70 20.83
N GLY A 401 -16.81 -15.05 20.86
CA GLY A 401 -17.77 -15.84 20.11
C GLY A 401 -17.61 -15.78 18.58
N SER A 402 -16.41 -15.51 18.08
CA SER A 402 -16.15 -15.36 16.64
C SER A 402 -16.55 -16.63 15.86
N ARG A 403 -17.26 -16.42 14.74
CA ARG A 403 -17.78 -17.48 13.88
C ARG A 403 -16.65 -18.23 13.17
N VAL A 404 -15.67 -17.50 12.66
CA VAL A 404 -14.51 -18.03 11.94
C VAL A 404 -13.22 -17.44 12.50
N LEU A 405 -12.28 -18.31 12.83
CA LEU A 405 -10.94 -17.94 13.27
C LEU A 405 -9.99 -18.14 12.09
N SER A 406 -9.22 -17.12 11.70
CA SER A 406 -8.38 -17.21 10.50
C SER A 406 -6.91 -17.29 10.87
N MET A 407 -6.16 -18.08 10.11
CA MET A 407 -4.72 -18.24 10.29
C MET A 407 -4.02 -18.16 8.94
N ALA A 408 -3.08 -17.24 8.79
CA ALA A 408 -2.21 -17.13 7.62
C ALA A 408 -0.93 -17.95 7.84
N THR A 409 -0.73 -19.03 7.09
CA THR A 409 0.45 -19.91 7.25
C THR A 409 0.99 -20.43 5.91
N LEU A 410 2.10 -21.18 5.92
CA LEU A 410 2.59 -21.87 4.72
C LEU A 410 1.76 -23.12 4.36
N ARG A 411 0.79 -23.53 5.18
CA ARG A 411 -0.07 -24.68 4.89
C ARG A 411 -1.08 -24.36 3.81
N ASN A 412 -1.55 -25.39 3.13
CA ASN A 412 -2.55 -25.29 2.08
C ASN A 412 -3.94 -24.84 2.60
N PHE A 413 -4.78 -24.33 1.71
CA PHE A 413 -6.06 -23.72 2.04
C PHE A 413 -6.99 -24.76 2.61
N LYS A 414 -7.53 -24.53 3.82
CA LYS A 414 -8.40 -25.51 4.46
C LYS A 414 -9.23 -24.90 5.57
N GLN A 415 -10.51 -25.26 5.62
CA GLN A 415 -11.33 -25.10 6.83
C GLN A 415 -11.23 -26.34 7.73
N ASP A 416 -10.75 -26.17 8.96
CA ASP A 416 -10.71 -27.19 10.01
C ASP A 416 -11.61 -26.76 11.19
N GLY A 417 -12.88 -27.16 11.15
CA GLY A 417 -13.88 -26.74 12.14
C GLY A 417 -14.14 -25.23 12.06
N LYS A 418 -13.90 -24.50 13.15
CA LYS A 418 -13.98 -23.02 13.17
C LYS A 418 -12.75 -22.32 12.60
N VAL A 419 -11.64 -23.02 12.39
CA VAL A 419 -10.38 -22.40 11.97
C VAL A 419 -10.21 -22.52 10.45
N CYS A 420 -10.13 -21.39 9.78
CA CYS A 420 -9.71 -21.31 8.38
C CYS A 420 -8.20 -21.09 8.29
N ASN A 421 -7.50 -21.97 7.59
CA ASN A 421 -6.11 -21.75 7.21
C ASN A 421 -6.04 -21.11 5.83
N TYR A 422 -5.62 -19.86 5.78
CA TYR A 422 -5.23 -19.17 4.56
C TYR A 422 -3.74 -19.44 4.30
N PRO A 423 -3.38 -20.01 3.14
CA PRO A 423 -2.00 -19.99 2.71
C PRO A 423 -1.54 -18.53 2.60
N LEU A 424 -0.29 -18.24 2.93
CA LEU A 424 0.24 -16.88 2.86
C LEU A 424 0.09 -16.27 1.46
N TYR A 425 0.25 -17.05 0.40
CA TYR A 425 0.03 -16.61 -0.98
C TYR A 425 -1.44 -16.28 -1.34
N ALA A 426 -2.39 -16.59 -0.46
CA ALA A 426 -3.83 -16.39 -0.63
C ALA A 426 -4.44 -15.45 0.43
N VAL A 427 -3.60 -14.70 1.16
CA VAL A 427 -4.05 -13.68 2.15
C VAL A 427 -4.94 -12.63 1.50
N SER A 428 -4.78 -12.36 0.20
CA SER A 428 -5.64 -11.48 -0.57
C SER A 428 -7.11 -11.94 -0.66
N LEU A 429 -7.42 -13.18 -0.30
CA LEU A 429 -8.79 -13.70 -0.24
C LEU A 429 -9.45 -13.50 1.14
N PHE A 430 -8.67 -13.10 2.16
CA PHE A 430 -9.20 -12.87 3.50
C PHE A 430 -9.96 -11.53 3.57
N PRO A 431 -11.08 -11.45 4.32
CA PRO A 431 -11.90 -12.53 4.87
C PRO A 431 -13.04 -12.99 3.91
N LYS A 432 -12.94 -12.67 2.61
CA LYS A 432 -14.02 -12.72 1.62
C LYS A 432 -14.62 -14.11 1.40
N VAL A 433 -13.82 -15.17 1.50
CA VAL A 433 -14.26 -16.58 1.26
C VAL A 433 -15.22 -17.14 2.33
N HIS A 434 -15.55 -16.35 3.36
CA HIS A 434 -16.43 -16.78 4.45
C HIS A 434 -17.85 -16.24 4.38
N LEU A 435 -18.14 -15.37 3.41
CA LEU A 435 -19.50 -14.93 3.17
C LEU A 435 -20.18 -15.86 2.15
N PRO A 436 -21.46 -16.22 2.37
CA PRO A 436 -22.28 -16.71 1.27
C PRO A 436 -22.36 -15.62 0.20
N VAL A 437 -22.23 -16.03 -1.07
CA VAL A 437 -22.45 -15.17 -2.24
C VAL A 437 -23.89 -14.70 -2.28
#